data_AF-A0A9X5YUF9-F1
#
_entry.id   AF-A0A9X5YUF9-F1
#
_cell.length_a   1.000
_cell.length_b   1.000
_cell.length_c   1.000
_cell.angle_alpha   90.00
_cell.angle_beta   90.00
_cell.angle_gamma   90.00
#
_symmetry.space_group_name_H-M   'P 1'
#
loop_
_entity.id
_entity.type
_entity.pdbx_description
1 polymer ?
#
loop_
_entity_poly.entity_id
_entity_poly.type
_entity_poly.pdbx_seq_one_letter_code
_entity_poly.pdbx_strand_id
1 'polypeptide(L)'
;MNHVFPRLDPGASRVLLVERTDLPLDRLRSLAATEHPNIDWYPTGGSRVSQDRLMVIRDKVCALSAEYGWPSAPTGGFTEFEHRLYDVLLGTLEILPADAADEGVWSFLTLVLLPDVAFWRFPNTQRSGSYERLIGRPRNVFRRLWWRAYVLGTDLAGQLLEDEAVAIMERPTLGGSPMVARAIAETHLGLVREKGSLPRTTLMREATKRLRRLTTILTLHAMDQADLHEVVQEVFLETAFALGQDI
;
A
#
# COMPACT_ATOMS: atom_id res chain seq x y z
N MET A 1 -13.03 -13.04 -9.32
CA MET A 1 -13.23 -14.10 -8.29
C MET A 1 -12.02 -14.02 -7.38
N ASN A 2 -12.17 -14.03 -6.05
CA ASN A 2 -11.01 -13.80 -5.19
C ASN A 2 -10.13 -15.06 -5.07
N HIS A 3 -8.82 -14.88 -5.24
CA HIS A 3 -7.82 -15.95 -5.14
C HIS A 3 -7.09 -15.92 -3.81
N VAL A 4 -6.59 -17.08 -3.41
CA VAL A 4 -5.53 -17.17 -2.39
C VAL A 4 -4.17 -17.30 -3.06
N PHE A 5 -3.16 -16.68 -2.46
CA PHE A 5 -1.82 -16.52 -2.97
C PHE A 5 -0.83 -17.39 -2.18
N PRO A 6 0.32 -17.74 -2.80
CA PRO A 6 1.42 -18.37 -2.09
C PRO A 6 1.91 -17.47 -0.96
N ARG A 7 2.11 -18.05 0.21
CA ARG A 7 2.67 -17.39 1.38
C ARG A 7 4.08 -17.90 1.60
N LEU A 8 5.08 -17.04 1.49
CA LEU A 8 6.47 -17.42 1.71
C LEU A 8 6.78 -17.44 3.22
N ASP A 9 7.37 -18.53 3.69
CA ASP A 9 7.83 -18.67 5.07
C ASP A 9 8.73 -17.49 5.51
N PRO A 10 8.62 -16.97 6.75
CA PRO A 10 9.46 -15.87 7.23
C PRO A 10 10.97 -16.16 7.25
N GLY A 11 11.36 -17.41 7.52
CA GLY A 11 12.76 -17.85 7.45
C GLY A 11 13.28 -17.82 6.02
N ALA A 12 12.53 -18.43 5.09
CA ALA A 12 12.83 -18.38 3.67
C ALA A 12 12.89 -16.95 3.13
N SER A 13 11.96 -16.07 3.55
CA SER A 13 11.93 -14.66 3.18
C SER A 13 13.23 -13.93 3.54
N ARG A 14 13.77 -14.16 4.75
CA ARG A 14 15.05 -13.55 5.18
C ARG A 14 16.24 -14.07 4.38
N VAL A 15 16.30 -15.38 4.13
CA VAL A 15 17.35 -15.99 3.30
C VAL A 15 17.33 -15.39 1.89
N LEU A 16 16.16 -15.41 1.26
CA LEU A 16 15.93 -14.86 -0.07
C LEU A 16 16.26 -13.37 -0.19
N LEU A 17 16.03 -12.57 0.86
CA LEU A 17 16.41 -11.16 0.89
C LEU A 17 17.93 -11.00 0.88
N VAL A 18 18.64 -11.75 1.72
CA VAL A 18 20.10 -11.69 1.81
C VAL A 18 20.73 -12.13 0.49
N GLU A 19 20.30 -13.27 -0.05
CA GLU A 19 20.82 -13.83 -1.31
C GLU A 19 20.63 -12.89 -2.50
N ARG A 20 19.54 -12.11 -2.51
CA ARG A 20 19.22 -11.20 -3.61
C ARG A 20 19.82 -9.81 -3.49
N THR A 21 20.30 -9.41 -2.30
CA THR A 21 20.66 -8.01 -2.01
C THR A 21 21.79 -7.46 -2.89
N ASP A 22 22.81 -8.27 -3.18
CA ASP A 22 23.95 -7.84 -3.99
C ASP A 22 23.87 -8.32 -5.46
N LEU A 23 22.74 -8.90 -5.88
CA LEU A 23 22.57 -9.37 -7.26
C LEU A 23 22.16 -8.22 -8.19
N PRO A 24 22.74 -8.15 -9.41
CA PRO A 24 22.29 -7.18 -10.40
C PRO A 24 20.89 -7.52 -10.92
N LEU A 25 20.18 -6.51 -11.45
CA LEU A 25 18.75 -6.59 -11.80
C LEU A 25 18.45 -7.68 -12.86
N ASP A 26 19.37 -7.94 -13.80
CA ASP A 26 19.26 -9.01 -14.79
C ASP A 26 19.29 -10.40 -14.15
N ARG A 27 20.13 -10.58 -13.12
CA ARG A 27 20.19 -11.81 -12.33
C ARG A 27 18.93 -11.97 -11.49
N LEU A 28 18.43 -10.91 -10.84
CA LEU A 28 17.15 -10.95 -10.15
C LEU A 28 16.00 -11.32 -11.09
N ARG A 29 15.99 -10.76 -12.31
CA ARG A 29 14.98 -11.06 -13.32
C ARG A 29 14.96 -12.52 -13.73
N SER A 30 16.14 -13.14 -13.88
CA SER A 30 16.26 -14.57 -14.21
C SER A 30 15.92 -15.51 -13.04
N LEU A 31 15.95 -15.01 -11.80
CA LEU A 31 15.54 -15.73 -10.60
C LEU A 31 14.06 -15.56 -10.24
N ALA A 32 13.32 -14.75 -10.98
CA ALA A 32 11.89 -14.60 -10.77
C ALA A 32 11.16 -15.91 -11.09
N ALA A 33 10.24 -16.30 -10.23
CA ALA A 33 9.53 -17.58 -10.32
C ALA A 33 8.07 -17.44 -9.87
N THR A 34 7.26 -18.45 -10.18
CA THR A 34 5.86 -18.55 -9.76
C THR A 34 5.65 -19.55 -8.61
N GLU A 35 6.73 -20.14 -8.10
CA GLU A 35 6.72 -21.13 -7.03
C GLU A 35 7.99 -21.05 -6.18
N HIS A 36 7.93 -21.56 -4.96
CA HIS A 36 9.07 -21.70 -4.08
C HIS A 36 8.82 -22.89 -3.13
N PRO A 37 9.83 -23.71 -2.75
CA PRO A 37 9.61 -24.90 -1.92
C PRO A 37 9.02 -24.61 -0.53
N ASN A 38 9.36 -23.46 0.04
CA ASN A 38 8.91 -23.06 1.39
C ASN A 38 7.70 -22.12 1.33
N ILE A 39 6.67 -22.49 0.56
CA ILE A 39 5.39 -21.79 0.57
C ILE A 39 4.32 -22.59 1.32
N ASP A 40 3.42 -21.87 1.97
CA ASP A 40 2.13 -22.39 2.41
C ASP A 40 0.98 -21.60 1.76
N TRP A 41 -0.25 -21.96 2.12
CA TRP A 41 -1.47 -21.41 1.54
C TRP A 41 -2.48 -21.16 2.65
N TYR A 42 -3.36 -20.20 2.45
CA TYR A 42 -4.47 -19.99 3.37
C TYR A 42 -5.35 -21.25 3.47
N PRO A 43 -5.47 -21.92 4.64
CA PRO A 43 -6.04 -23.27 4.73
C PRO A 43 -7.52 -23.36 4.33
N THR A 44 -8.28 -22.30 4.60
CA THR A 44 -9.71 -22.18 4.29
C THR A 44 -9.98 -21.29 3.08
N GLY A 45 -8.93 -21.00 2.30
CA GLY A 45 -9.00 -20.22 1.09
C GLY A 45 -9.84 -20.85 -0.01
N GLY A 46 -10.40 -20.02 -0.88
CA GLY A 46 -11.04 -20.46 -2.12
C GLY A 46 -10.00 -20.97 -3.14
N SER A 47 -10.20 -20.64 -4.41
CA SER A 47 -9.28 -21.06 -5.48
C SER A 47 -7.88 -20.46 -5.30
N ARG A 48 -6.86 -21.32 -5.34
CA ARG A 48 -5.46 -20.89 -5.43
C ARG A 48 -5.21 -20.17 -6.77
N VAL A 49 -4.41 -19.12 -6.74
CA VAL A 49 -3.92 -18.46 -7.96
C VAL A 49 -3.07 -19.46 -8.76
N SER A 50 -3.28 -19.52 -10.08
CA SER A 50 -2.49 -20.37 -10.98
C SER A 50 -1.14 -19.73 -11.30
N GLN A 51 -0.16 -20.55 -11.72
CA GLN A 51 1.14 -20.05 -12.18
C GLN A 51 1.00 -19.11 -13.39
N ASP A 52 0.12 -19.45 -14.34
CA ASP A 52 -0.18 -18.57 -15.49
C ASP A 52 -0.69 -17.20 -15.05
N ARG A 53 -1.54 -17.15 -14.01
CA ARG A 53 -2.06 -15.89 -13.49
C ARG A 53 -0.96 -15.09 -12.78
N LEU A 54 -0.07 -15.75 -12.05
CA LEU A 54 1.13 -15.12 -11.46
C LEU A 54 2.03 -14.53 -12.54
N MET A 55 2.23 -15.23 -13.66
CA MET A 55 2.97 -14.70 -14.81
C MET A 55 2.28 -13.47 -15.42
N VAL A 56 0.96 -13.49 -15.59
CA VAL A 56 0.20 -12.32 -16.06
C VAL A 56 0.37 -11.11 -15.14
N ILE A 57 0.35 -11.32 -13.82
CA ILE A 57 0.63 -10.26 -12.84
C ILE A 57 2.04 -9.71 -13.05
N ARG A 58 3.04 -10.60 -13.16
CA ARG A 58 4.43 -10.23 -13.39
C ARG A 58 4.58 -9.40 -14.66
N ASP A 59 4.04 -9.87 -15.77
CA ASP A 59 4.14 -9.22 -17.07
C ASP A 59 3.54 -7.81 -17.05
N LYS A 60 2.38 -7.63 -16.41
CA LYS A 60 1.74 -6.31 -16.27
C LYS A 60 2.54 -5.35 -15.41
N VAL A 61 3.09 -5.82 -14.29
CA VAL A 61 3.94 -4.98 -13.43
C VAL A 61 5.24 -4.62 -14.14
N CYS A 62 5.91 -5.58 -14.78
CA CYS A 62 7.14 -5.33 -15.55
C CYS A 62 6.91 -4.39 -16.73
N ALA A 63 5.79 -4.55 -17.46
CA ALA A 63 5.42 -3.65 -18.55
C ALA A 63 5.25 -2.22 -18.06
N LEU A 64 4.52 -2.02 -16.95
CA LEU A 64 4.39 -0.69 -16.33
C LEU A 64 5.75 -0.17 -15.86
N SER A 65 6.56 -0.97 -15.17
CA SER A 65 7.88 -0.56 -14.68
C SER A 65 8.81 -0.14 -15.81
N ALA A 66 8.72 -0.78 -16.98
CA ALA A 66 9.53 -0.43 -18.15
C ALA A 66 9.29 1.00 -18.64
N GLU A 67 8.07 1.53 -18.49
CA GLU A 67 7.73 2.91 -18.82
C GLU A 67 8.43 3.93 -17.91
N TYR A 68 8.92 3.51 -16.74
CA TYR A 68 9.58 4.35 -15.73
C TYR A 68 11.08 4.06 -15.57
N GLY A 69 11.67 3.35 -16.53
CA GLY A 69 13.13 3.14 -16.60
C GLY A 69 13.62 1.80 -16.08
N TRP A 70 12.76 0.89 -15.61
CA TRP A 70 13.15 -0.50 -15.39
C TRP A 70 13.48 -1.19 -16.74
N PRO A 71 14.48 -2.08 -16.84
CA PRO A 71 15.39 -2.57 -15.79
C PRO A 71 16.67 -1.74 -15.63
N SER A 72 16.71 -0.52 -16.17
CA SER A 72 17.86 0.41 -16.04
C SER A 72 17.73 1.28 -14.79
N ALA A 73 18.62 2.27 -14.63
CA ALA A 73 18.53 3.24 -13.55
C ALA A 73 17.17 3.97 -13.57
N PRO A 74 16.53 4.21 -12.41
CA PRO A 74 15.27 4.92 -12.37
C PRO A 74 15.38 6.32 -12.98
N THR A 75 14.41 6.69 -13.80
CA THR A 75 14.37 8.00 -14.47
C THR A 75 13.61 9.07 -13.68
N GLY A 76 13.10 8.72 -12.48
CA GLY A 76 12.22 9.54 -11.67
C GLY A 76 10.75 9.17 -11.87
N GLY A 77 9.83 10.09 -11.61
CA GLY A 77 8.39 9.87 -11.85
C GLY A 77 7.73 8.81 -10.95
N PHE A 78 8.37 8.44 -9.84
CA PHE A 78 7.87 7.35 -8.98
C PHE A 78 6.49 7.58 -8.38
N THR A 79 6.11 8.84 -8.14
CA THR A 79 4.74 9.17 -7.70
C THR A 79 3.72 8.72 -8.75
N GLU A 80 3.95 9.07 -10.01
CA GLU A 80 3.07 8.70 -11.12
C GLU A 80 3.11 7.18 -11.40
N PHE A 81 4.28 6.56 -11.27
CA PHE A 81 4.40 5.10 -11.30
C PHE A 81 3.54 4.43 -10.23
N GLU A 82 3.63 4.90 -8.98
CA GLU A 82 2.85 4.34 -7.87
C GLU A 82 1.34 4.53 -8.08
N HIS A 83 0.93 5.67 -8.65
CA HIS A 83 -0.47 5.92 -9.00
C HIS A 83 -1.00 4.87 -9.99
N ARG A 84 -0.29 4.65 -11.10
CA ARG A 84 -0.69 3.64 -12.09
C ARG A 84 -0.56 2.21 -11.57
N LEU A 85 0.36 1.98 -10.64
CA LEU A 85 0.53 0.68 -10.01
C LEU A 85 -0.67 0.32 -9.11
N TYR A 86 -1.43 1.29 -8.58
CA TYR A 86 -2.68 1.01 -7.86
C TYR A 86 -3.67 0.21 -8.72
N ASP A 87 -3.92 0.69 -9.96
CA ASP A 87 -4.87 0.04 -10.88
C ASP A 87 -4.38 -1.34 -11.30
N VAL A 88 -3.08 -1.49 -11.56
CA VAL A 88 -2.49 -2.79 -11.90
C VAL A 88 -2.63 -3.76 -10.73
N LEU A 89 -2.24 -3.39 -9.52
CA LEU A 89 -2.30 -4.29 -8.36
C LEU A 89 -3.74 -4.67 -8.01
N LEU A 90 -4.67 -3.71 -7.93
CA LEU A 90 -6.07 -4.02 -7.65
C LEU A 90 -6.72 -4.84 -8.76
N GLY A 91 -6.50 -4.46 -10.03
CA GLY A 91 -7.14 -5.10 -11.18
C GLY A 91 -6.59 -6.50 -11.49
N THR A 92 -5.37 -6.84 -11.06
CA THR A 92 -4.74 -8.12 -11.40
C THR A 92 -4.65 -9.11 -10.26
N LEU A 93 -4.41 -8.66 -9.02
CA LEU A 93 -4.20 -9.58 -7.92
C LEU A 93 -5.49 -10.32 -7.58
N GLU A 94 -6.65 -9.64 -7.54
CA GLU A 94 -7.92 -10.23 -7.11
C GLU A 94 -7.75 -11.05 -5.81
N ILE A 95 -6.87 -10.62 -4.91
CA ILE A 95 -6.51 -11.37 -3.71
C ILE A 95 -7.59 -11.21 -2.63
N LEU A 96 -7.89 -12.28 -1.91
CA LEU A 96 -8.77 -12.23 -0.74
C LEU A 96 -8.16 -11.31 0.34
N PRO A 97 -8.90 -10.33 0.91
CA PRO A 97 -8.35 -9.41 1.93
C PRO A 97 -7.79 -10.10 3.18
N ALA A 98 -8.40 -11.21 3.61
CA ALA A 98 -7.90 -12.02 4.71
C ALA A 98 -6.54 -12.65 4.40
N ASP A 99 -6.28 -12.97 3.14
CA ASP A 99 -5.01 -13.51 2.69
C ASP A 99 -3.97 -12.40 2.47
N ALA A 100 -4.40 -11.26 1.92
CA ALA A 100 -3.61 -10.04 1.80
C ALA A 100 -3.16 -9.44 3.16
N ALA A 101 -3.72 -9.90 4.28
CA ALA A 101 -3.26 -9.50 5.61
C ALA A 101 -1.96 -10.22 6.02
N ASP A 102 -1.65 -11.35 5.39
CA ASP A 102 -0.51 -12.20 5.68
C ASP A 102 0.79 -11.63 5.06
N GLU A 103 1.86 -11.58 5.86
CA GLU A 103 3.15 -11.05 5.39
C GLU A 103 3.80 -11.96 4.34
N GLY A 104 3.56 -13.28 4.41
CA GLY A 104 4.13 -14.25 3.50
C GLY A 104 3.69 -14.03 2.06
N VAL A 105 2.45 -13.58 1.83
CA VAL A 105 1.96 -13.22 0.49
C VAL A 105 2.82 -12.13 -0.13
N TRP A 106 3.06 -11.07 0.62
CA TRP A 106 3.80 -9.92 0.13
C TRP A 106 5.29 -10.21 -0.03
N SER A 107 5.87 -11.00 0.89
CA SER A 107 7.24 -11.51 0.74
C SER A 107 7.38 -12.40 -0.50
N PHE A 108 6.38 -13.23 -0.82
CA PHE A 108 6.37 -14.02 -2.05
C PHE A 108 6.35 -13.11 -3.29
N LEU A 109 5.45 -12.12 -3.31
CA LEU A 109 5.37 -11.18 -4.43
C LEU A 109 6.69 -10.42 -4.64
N THR A 110 7.32 -9.93 -3.58
CA THR A 110 8.56 -9.13 -3.70
C THR A 110 9.82 -9.95 -3.89
N LEU A 111 9.94 -11.14 -3.29
CA LEU A 111 11.18 -11.91 -3.30
C LEU A 111 11.15 -13.04 -4.33
N VAL A 112 9.99 -13.56 -4.71
CA VAL A 112 9.88 -14.68 -5.66
C VAL A 112 9.35 -14.20 -7.00
N LEU A 113 8.21 -13.51 -7.02
CA LEU A 113 7.54 -13.15 -8.28
C LEU A 113 8.14 -11.93 -8.97
N LEU A 114 8.45 -10.87 -8.23
CA LEU A 114 8.89 -9.56 -8.74
C LEU A 114 10.20 -9.05 -8.08
N PRO A 115 11.24 -9.89 -7.89
CA PRO A 115 12.47 -9.47 -7.20
C PRO A 115 13.18 -8.33 -7.94
N ASP A 116 13.27 -8.42 -9.25
CA ASP A 116 13.86 -7.38 -10.09
C ASP A 116 13.15 -6.02 -9.94
N VAL A 117 11.82 -5.98 -10.00
CA VAL A 117 11.07 -4.72 -9.86
C VAL A 117 11.15 -4.18 -8.43
N ALA A 118 11.04 -5.06 -7.42
CA ALA A 118 11.09 -4.65 -6.02
C ALA A 118 12.45 -4.04 -5.63
N PHE A 119 13.56 -4.70 -6.01
CA PHE A 119 14.92 -4.21 -5.74
C PHE A 119 15.30 -3.00 -6.63
N TRP A 120 14.77 -2.90 -7.85
CA TRP A 120 14.92 -1.70 -8.68
C TRP A 120 14.30 -0.47 -8.00
N ARG A 121 13.10 -0.64 -7.42
CA ARG A 121 12.38 0.45 -6.75
C ARG A 121 12.99 0.81 -5.39
N PHE A 122 13.41 -0.21 -4.63
CA PHE A 122 13.97 -0.07 -3.28
C PHE A 122 15.19 -0.98 -3.09
N PRO A 123 16.40 -0.54 -3.53
CA PRO A 123 17.61 -1.32 -3.35
C PRO A 123 17.97 -1.42 -1.86
N ASN A 124 18.35 -2.62 -1.40
CA ASN A 124 18.75 -2.87 -0.01
C ASN A 124 20.22 -2.45 0.24
N THR A 125 20.55 -1.18 0.00
CA THR A 125 21.94 -0.67 0.05
C THR A 125 22.60 -0.80 1.42
N GLN A 126 21.80 -0.86 2.50
CA GLN A 126 22.27 -1.05 3.86
C GLN A 126 22.43 -2.52 4.26
N ARG A 127 22.15 -3.46 3.34
CA ARG A 127 22.22 -4.91 3.57
C ARG A 127 21.46 -5.38 4.80
N SER A 128 20.29 -4.78 5.04
CA SER A 128 19.45 -5.18 6.17
C SER A 128 18.77 -6.50 5.85
N GLY A 129 18.97 -7.52 6.69
CA GLY A 129 18.26 -8.81 6.63
C GLY A 129 16.79 -8.72 7.05
N SER A 130 16.31 -7.54 7.44
CA SER A 130 14.94 -7.25 7.85
C SER A 130 14.35 -6.05 7.09
N TYR A 131 14.84 -5.76 5.89
CA TYR A 131 14.45 -4.57 5.14
C TYR A 131 12.95 -4.57 4.79
N GLU A 132 12.17 -3.77 5.53
CA GLU A 132 10.69 -3.80 5.51
C GLU A 132 10.06 -3.46 4.17
N ARG A 133 10.80 -2.81 3.26
CA ARG A 133 10.30 -2.50 1.92
C ARG A 133 10.27 -3.73 1.00
N LEU A 134 11.08 -4.75 1.32
CA LEU A 134 11.21 -5.98 0.55
C LEU A 134 10.65 -7.21 1.27
N ILE A 135 10.68 -7.28 2.61
CA ILE A 135 9.91 -8.27 3.37
C ILE A 135 8.46 -7.81 3.44
N GLY A 136 7.49 -8.72 3.48
CA GLY A 136 6.05 -8.45 3.48
C GLY A 136 5.46 -7.69 4.68
N ARG A 137 6.27 -6.96 5.44
CA ARG A 137 5.84 -6.04 6.51
C ARG A 137 4.96 -4.91 5.98
N PRO A 138 4.26 -4.12 6.82
CA PRO A 138 3.35 -3.06 6.35
C PRO A 138 3.94 -2.06 5.35
N ARG A 139 5.26 -1.79 5.41
CA ARG A 139 5.98 -0.90 4.50
C ARG A 139 6.46 -1.55 3.19
N ASN A 140 6.10 -2.80 2.96
CA ASN A 140 6.44 -3.52 1.74
C ASN A 140 5.94 -2.78 0.49
N VAL A 141 6.78 -2.73 -0.54
CA VAL A 141 6.57 -1.94 -1.75
C VAL A 141 5.22 -2.18 -2.42
N PHE A 142 4.77 -3.42 -2.51
CA PHE A 142 3.48 -3.75 -3.14
C PHE A 142 2.34 -3.76 -2.13
N ARG A 143 2.59 -4.24 -0.91
CA ARG A 143 1.58 -4.31 0.16
C ARG A 143 0.96 -2.95 0.45
N ARG A 144 1.81 -1.95 0.69
CA ARG A 144 1.37 -0.60 1.04
C ARG A 144 0.47 -0.03 -0.04
N LEU A 145 0.87 -0.20 -1.31
CA LEU A 145 0.12 0.34 -2.44
C LEU A 145 -1.22 -0.37 -2.62
N TRP A 146 -1.24 -1.70 -2.55
CA TRP A 146 -2.48 -2.47 -2.68
C TRP A 146 -3.47 -2.15 -1.56
N TRP A 147 -3.05 -2.13 -0.29
CA TRP A 147 -3.94 -1.81 0.82
C TRP A 147 -4.48 -0.39 0.75
N ARG A 148 -3.64 0.57 0.37
CA ARG A 148 -4.05 1.97 0.17
C ARG A 148 -5.12 2.07 -0.92
N ALA A 149 -4.89 1.45 -2.07
CA ALA A 149 -5.85 1.42 -3.17
C ALA A 149 -7.13 0.66 -2.79
N TYR A 150 -7.02 -0.48 -2.09
CA TYR A 150 -8.15 -1.31 -1.69
C TYR A 150 -9.09 -0.56 -0.74
N VAL A 151 -8.52 0.14 0.25
CA VAL A 151 -9.28 0.90 1.24
C VAL A 151 -9.84 2.19 0.66
N LEU A 152 -9.02 2.99 -0.03
CA LEU A 152 -9.41 4.34 -0.47
C LEU A 152 -10.02 4.39 -1.88
N GLY A 153 -9.80 3.37 -2.71
CA GLY A 153 -9.96 3.49 -4.16
C GLY A 153 -8.73 4.17 -4.80
N THR A 154 -8.51 3.94 -6.10
CA THR A 154 -7.29 4.39 -6.79
C THR A 154 -7.21 5.90 -6.95
N ASP A 155 -8.36 6.57 -7.14
CA ASP A 155 -8.43 8.03 -7.25
C ASP A 155 -7.99 8.75 -5.96
N LEU A 156 -8.64 8.47 -4.83
CA LEU A 156 -8.25 9.05 -3.54
C LEU A 156 -6.83 8.63 -3.14
N ALA A 157 -6.45 7.38 -3.42
CA ALA A 157 -5.09 6.92 -3.17
C ALA A 157 -4.05 7.71 -3.97
N GLY A 158 -4.32 8.14 -5.20
CA GLY A 158 -3.41 8.95 -6.02
C GLY A 158 -3.33 10.42 -5.62
N GLN A 159 -4.34 10.97 -4.96
CA GLN A 159 -4.34 12.40 -4.60
C GLN A 159 -3.64 12.71 -3.25
N LEU A 160 -3.53 11.70 -2.37
CA LEU A 160 -2.87 11.85 -1.08
C LEU A 160 -1.34 11.80 -1.22
N LEU A 161 -0.64 12.57 -0.40
CA LEU A 161 0.80 12.40 -0.20
C LEU A 161 1.07 11.17 0.67
N GLU A 162 2.33 10.71 0.68
CA GLU A 162 2.70 9.52 1.45
C GLU A 162 2.39 9.67 2.95
N ASP A 163 2.86 10.76 3.56
CA ASP A 163 2.66 11.01 4.99
C ASP A 163 1.17 11.16 5.35
N GLU A 164 0.36 11.65 4.40
CA GLU A 164 -1.08 11.81 4.59
C GLU A 164 -1.80 10.47 4.56
N ALA A 165 -1.44 9.60 3.61
CA ALA A 165 -1.99 8.25 3.58
C ALA A 165 -1.54 7.44 4.80
N VAL A 166 -0.28 7.56 5.23
CA VAL A 166 0.24 6.91 6.44
C VAL A 166 -0.55 7.35 7.68
N ALA A 167 -0.95 8.62 7.78
CA ALA A 167 -1.74 9.13 8.90
C ALA A 167 -3.10 8.42 9.07
N ILE A 168 -3.66 7.89 7.98
CA ILE A 168 -4.90 7.10 7.97
C ILE A 168 -4.59 5.60 8.09
N MET A 169 -3.74 5.07 7.20
CA MET A 169 -3.58 3.64 6.96
C MET A 169 -2.85 2.91 8.09
N GLU A 170 -1.90 3.55 8.78
CA GLU A 170 -1.20 2.95 9.93
C GLU A 170 -1.99 3.09 11.25
N ARG A 171 -3.29 3.43 11.18
CA ARG A 171 -4.17 3.61 12.34
C ARG A 171 -5.35 2.66 12.24
N PRO A 172 -5.35 1.52 12.96
CA PRO A 172 -6.43 0.53 12.86
C PRO A 172 -7.84 1.09 13.08
N THR A 173 -7.98 2.08 13.99
CA THR A 173 -9.28 2.71 14.27
C THR A 173 -9.79 3.65 13.16
N LEU A 174 -8.93 4.05 12.22
CA LEU A 174 -9.28 4.90 11.08
C LEU A 174 -9.22 4.11 9.77
N GLY A 175 -8.04 3.59 9.41
CA GLY A 175 -7.79 2.84 8.18
C GLY A 175 -8.43 1.44 8.15
N GLY A 176 -8.90 0.92 9.29
CA GLY A 176 -9.59 -0.37 9.36
C GLY A 176 -11.01 -0.36 8.78
N SER A 177 -11.60 0.82 8.55
CA SER A 177 -12.90 0.98 7.91
C SER A 177 -12.75 1.79 6.62
N PRO A 178 -13.02 1.21 5.43
CA PRO A 178 -12.99 1.95 4.17
C PRO A 178 -13.88 3.20 4.17
N MET A 179 -15.05 3.13 4.82
CA MET A 179 -15.96 4.26 4.94
C MET A 179 -15.30 5.43 5.70
N VAL A 180 -14.71 5.15 6.87
CA VAL A 180 -14.03 6.17 7.69
C VAL A 180 -12.79 6.71 6.98
N ALA A 181 -11.97 5.83 6.41
CA ALA A 181 -10.76 6.22 5.70
C ALA A 181 -11.05 7.12 4.49
N ARG A 182 -12.10 6.80 3.72
CA ARG A 182 -12.54 7.61 2.57
C ARG A 182 -13.09 8.96 3.01
N ALA A 183 -13.96 9.00 4.03
CA ALA A 183 -14.48 10.27 4.56
C ALA A 183 -13.34 11.22 4.98
N ILE A 184 -12.31 10.70 5.67
CA ILE A 184 -11.12 11.49 6.05
C ILE A 184 -10.36 12.00 4.82
N ALA A 185 -10.12 11.13 3.83
CA ALA A 185 -9.39 11.51 2.62
C ALA A 185 -10.16 12.54 1.79
N GLU A 186 -11.47 12.36 1.62
CA GLU A 186 -12.36 13.25 0.87
C GLU A 186 -12.44 14.64 1.50
N THR A 187 -12.69 14.72 2.82
CA THR A 187 -12.73 16.00 3.56
C THR A 187 -11.39 16.71 3.47
N HIS A 188 -10.28 16.01 3.69
CA HIS A 188 -8.94 16.59 3.59
C HIS A 188 -8.66 17.18 2.21
N LEU A 189 -8.87 16.38 1.15
CA LEU A 189 -8.63 16.81 -0.22
C LEU A 189 -9.59 17.92 -0.66
N GLY A 190 -10.84 17.89 -0.18
CA GLY A 190 -11.82 18.95 -0.37
C GLY A 190 -11.31 20.30 0.15
N LEU A 191 -10.87 20.34 1.40
CA LEU A 191 -10.32 21.56 2.01
C LEU A 191 -9.04 22.04 1.33
N VAL A 192 -8.13 21.12 0.98
CA VAL A 192 -6.90 21.47 0.26
C VAL A 192 -7.21 22.10 -1.10
N ARG A 193 -8.20 21.57 -1.84
CA ARG A 193 -8.64 22.15 -3.12
C ARG A 193 -9.29 23.52 -2.96
N GLU A 194 -10.11 23.71 -1.94
CA GLU A 194 -10.82 24.97 -1.71
C GLU A 194 -9.88 26.09 -1.25
N LYS A 195 -8.95 25.80 -0.33
CA LYS A 195 -8.18 26.83 0.37
C LYS A 195 -6.75 27.00 -0.13
N GLY A 196 -6.23 26.11 -0.97
CA GLY A 196 -5.00 26.23 -1.76
C GLY A 196 -3.65 26.33 -1.01
N SER A 197 -3.58 27.13 0.06
CA SER A 197 -2.37 27.42 0.85
C SER A 197 -2.34 26.72 2.22
N LEU A 198 -3.23 25.75 2.45
CA LEU A 198 -3.23 24.99 3.71
C LEU A 198 -1.94 24.16 3.86
N PRO A 199 -1.35 24.09 5.06
CA PRO A 199 -0.26 23.17 5.35
C PRO A 199 -0.79 21.73 5.40
N ARG A 200 -1.12 21.15 4.24
CA ARG A 200 -1.94 19.92 4.08
C ARG A 200 -1.46 18.74 4.92
N THR A 201 -0.17 18.44 4.91
CA THR A 201 0.37 17.32 5.70
C THR A 201 0.22 17.57 7.21
N THR A 202 0.43 18.80 7.66
CA THR A 202 0.22 19.19 9.07
C THR A 202 -1.25 19.11 9.45
N LEU A 203 -2.15 19.62 8.60
CA LEU A 203 -3.59 19.53 8.79
C LEU A 203 -4.06 18.08 8.94
N MET A 204 -3.71 17.21 7.98
CA MET A 204 -4.03 15.78 8.03
C MET A 204 -3.52 15.14 9.32
N ARG A 205 -2.27 15.41 9.70
CA ARG A 205 -1.64 14.83 10.89
C ARG A 205 -2.33 15.29 12.18
N GLU A 206 -2.67 16.56 12.31
CA GLU A 206 -3.35 17.05 13.52
C GLU A 206 -4.83 16.63 13.57
N ALA A 207 -5.54 16.64 12.45
CA ALA A 207 -6.94 16.21 12.37
C ALA A 207 -7.07 14.71 12.69
N THR A 208 -6.21 13.86 12.13
CA THR A 208 -6.20 12.42 12.46
C THR A 208 -5.89 12.13 13.92
N LYS A 209 -5.05 12.95 14.59
CA LYS A 209 -4.86 12.85 16.06
C LYS A 209 -6.15 13.16 16.82
N ARG A 210 -6.91 14.18 16.42
CA ARG A 210 -8.19 14.54 17.05
C ARG A 210 -9.24 13.46 16.81
N LEU A 211 -9.38 12.97 15.57
CA LEU A 211 -10.27 11.86 15.23
C LEU A 211 -9.96 10.61 16.07
N ARG A 212 -8.68 10.26 16.23
CA ARG A 212 -8.30 9.13 17.11
C ARG A 212 -8.72 9.33 18.56
N ARG A 213 -8.67 10.55 19.10
CA ARG A 213 -9.19 10.84 20.45
C ARG A 213 -10.70 10.61 20.49
N LEU A 214 -11.43 11.10 19.49
CA LEU A 214 -12.88 10.88 19.37
C LEU A 214 -13.25 9.40 19.27
N THR A 215 -12.45 8.55 18.63
CA THR A 215 -12.72 7.11 18.57
C THR A 215 -12.78 6.40 19.93
N THR A 216 -12.37 7.07 21.02
CA THR A 216 -12.47 6.55 22.40
C THR A 216 -13.90 6.65 22.95
N ILE A 217 -14.70 7.59 22.43
CA ILE A 217 -16.06 7.89 22.90
C ILE A 217 -17.11 7.70 21.79
N LEU A 218 -16.69 7.73 20.52
CA LEU A 218 -17.54 7.57 19.34
C LEU A 218 -17.09 6.37 18.51
N THR A 219 -18.07 5.58 18.07
CA THR A 219 -17.84 4.46 17.16
C THR A 219 -18.04 4.92 15.72
N LEU A 220 -17.02 5.55 15.12
CA LEU A 220 -17.11 6.18 13.79
C LEU A 220 -17.60 5.22 12.68
N HIS A 221 -17.25 3.93 12.77
CA HIS A 221 -17.65 2.94 11.77
C HIS A 221 -19.10 2.45 11.91
N ALA A 222 -19.80 2.86 12.97
CA ALA A 222 -21.22 2.57 13.20
C ALA A 222 -22.12 3.76 12.87
N MET A 223 -21.54 4.92 12.55
CA MET A 223 -22.28 6.10 12.08
C MET A 223 -22.81 5.88 10.67
N ASP A 224 -23.90 6.56 10.33
CA ASP A 224 -24.28 6.68 8.92
C ASP A 224 -23.33 7.63 8.17
N GLN A 225 -23.49 7.68 6.85
CA GLN A 225 -22.57 8.43 6.00
C GLN A 225 -22.66 9.94 6.24
N ALA A 226 -23.84 10.48 6.59
CA ALA A 226 -24.04 11.90 6.79
C ALA A 226 -23.40 12.36 8.10
N ASP A 227 -23.70 11.65 9.20
CA ASP A 227 -23.15 11.91 10.53
C ASP A 227 -21.62 11.77 10.53
N LEU A 228 -21.09 10.73 9.87
CA LEU A 228 -19.65 10.55 9.75
C LEU A 228 -18.99 11.72 9.01
N HIS A 229 -19.60 12.16 7.90
CA HIS A 229 -19.06 13.26 7.12
C HIS A 229 -19.05 14.57 7.94
N GLU A 230 -20.14 14.86 8.66
CA GLU A 230 -20.25 16.03 9.53
C GLU A 230 -19.17 16.03 10.62
N VAL A 231 -19.02 14.92 11.35
CA VAL A 231 -18.00 14.78 12.41
C VAL A 231 -16.58 14.92 11.86
N VAL A 232 -16.29 14.30 10.72
CA VAL A 232 -14.96 14.41 10.09
C VAL A 232 -14.73 15.85 9.62
N GLN A 233 -15.70 16.48 8.97
CA GLN A 233 -15.61 17.85 8.50
C GLN A 233 -15.39 18.84 9.65
N GLU A 234 -16.18 18.73 10.72
CA GLU A 234 -16.05 19.56 11.92
C GLU A 234 -14.62 19.48 12.49
N VAL A 235 -14.09 18.27 12.67
CA VAL A 235 -12.73 18.08 13.19
C VAL A 235 -11.68 18.72 12.29
N PHE A 236 -11.82 18.61 10.97
CA PHE A 236 -10.88 19.22 10.03
C PHE A 236 -10.96 20.75 10.04
N LEU A 237 -12.17 21.31 10.11
CA LEU A 237 -12.37 22.76 10.22
C LEU A 237 -11.77 23.26 11.54
N GLU A 238 -12.13 22.71 12.69
CA GLU A 238 -11.54 23.10 13.96
C GLU A 238 -10.01 22.96 13.99
N THR A 239 -9.45 21.99 13.27
CA THR A 239 -8.01 21.82 13.14
C THR A 239 -7.39 22.92 12.30
N ALA A 240 -7.99 23.27 11.16
CA ALA A 240 -7.53 24.37 10.32
C ALA A 240 -7.59 25.71 11.08
N PHE A 241 -8.67 25.96 11.83
CA PHE A 241 -8.81 27.16 12.67
C PHE A 241 -7.69 27.24 13.71
N ALA A 242 -7.43 26.14 14.42
CA ALA A 242 -6.35 26.08 15.42
C ALA A 242 -4.95 26.21 14.81
N LEU A 243 -4.79 25.95 13.51
CA LEU A 243 -3.55 26.20 12.75
C LEU A 243 -3.50 27.62 12.16
N GLY A 244 -4.41 28.51 12.55
CA GLY A 244 -4.47 29.90 12.10
C GLY A 244 -4.84 30.05 10.63
N GLN A 245 -5.62 29.13 10.08
CA GLN A 245 -6.10 29.19 8.71
C GLN A 245 -7.50 29.82 8.66
N ASP A 246 -7.73 30.73 7.71
CA ASP A 246 -9.05 31.32 7.46
C ASP A 246 -9.92 30.32 6.69
N ILE A 247 -10.81 29.65 7.42
CA ILE A 247 -11.74 28.63 6.93
C ILE A 247 -13.17 29.13 6.93
#